data_AF-A0A2V7A0R2-F1
#
_entry.id   AF-A0A2V7A0R2-F1
#
_cell.length_a   1.000
_cell.length_b   1.000
_cell.length_c   1.000
_cell.angle_alpha   90.00
_cell.angle_beta   90.00
_cell.angle_gamma   90.00
#
_symmetry.space_group_name_H-M   'P 1'
#
loop_
_entity.id
_entity.type
_entity.pdbx_description
1 polymer ?
#
loop_
_entity_poly.entity_id
_entity_poly.type
_entity_poly.pdbx_seq_one_letter_code
_entity_poly.pdbx_strand_id
1 'polypeptide(L)'
;MRRTFRTALAALAVVGLLAPAAPAADKIRVVATIPDLKALTEEVGGKLVDVEGLARGTQNAHELEIRPSLMLKLRRADLLIENGLELDSWADVAVQGANNPNIVRGAPGRVDVSRGIQVLEVPSTRVDRSMGDVHPLGNPHYSLDP
;
A
#
# COMPACT_ATOMS: atom_id res chain seq x y z
N MET A 1 -42.84 41.83 8.85
CA MET A 1 -42.25 40.53 9.25
C MET A 1 -41.95 39.59 8.09
N ARG A 2 -42.86 39.30 7.14
CA ARG A 2 -42.58 38.34 6.05
C ARG A 2 -41.50 38.77 5.03
N ARG A 3 -41.38 40.07 4.73
CA ARG A 3 -40.35 40.60 3.80
C ARG A 3 -38.94 40.59 4.41
N THR A 4 -38.82 40.97 5.68
CA THR A 4 -37.55 40.94 6.43
C THR A 4 -37.03 39.52 6.64
N PHE A 5 -37.93 38.54 6.83
CA PHE A 5 -37.57 37.12 6.86
C PHE A 5 -37.04 36.62 5.52
N ARG A 6 -37.64 37.03 4.39
CA ARG A 6 -37.20 36.63 3.04
C ARG A 6 -35.84 37.23 2.67
N THR A 7 -35.59 38.48 3.02
CA THR A 7 -34.29 39.12 2.78
C THR A 7 -33.20 38.53 3.67
N ALA A 8 -33.51 38.17 4.91
CA ALA A 8 -32.57 37.48 5.80
C ALA A 8 -32.24 36.07 5.28
N LEU A 9 -33.23 35.33 4.77
CA LEU A 9 -33.03 34.00 4.18
C LEU A 9 -32.18 34.07 2.90
N ALA A 10 -32.44 35.07 2.05
CA ALA A 10 -31.65 35.30 0.82
C ALA A 10 -30.21 35.70 1.15
N ALA A 11 -29.99 36.55 2.15
CA ALA A 11 -28.65 36.93 2.60
C ALA A 11 -27.88 35.72 3.17
N LEU A 12 -28.54 34.85 3.93
CA LEU A 12 -27.92 33.63 4.49
C LEU A 12 -27.55 32.62 3.39
N ALA A 13 -28.39 32.49 2.35
CA ALA A 13 -28.10 31.63 1.20
C ALA A 13 -26.91 32.14 0.38
N VAL A 14 -26.77 33.46 0.20
CA VAL A 14 -25.63 34.07 -0.49
C VAL A 14 -24.32 33.90 0.30
N VAL A 15 -24.38 34.00 1.63
CA VAL A 15 -23.21 33.73 2.50
C VAL A 15 -22.80 32.25 2.43
N GLY A 16 -23.76 31.33 2.34
CA GLY A 16 -23.47 29.89 2.15
C GLY A 16 -22.79 29.55 0.83
N LEU A 17 -23.10 30.28 -0.26
CA LEU A 17 -22.45 30.09 -1.56
C LEU A 17 -21.04 30.71 -1.65
N LEU A 18 -20.74 31.68 -0.79
CA LEU A 18 -19.44 32.36 -0.74
C LEU A 18 -18.47 31.75 0.27
N ALA A 19 -18.88 30.73 1.01
CA ALA A 19 -18.01 30.00 1.91
C ALA A 19 -16.95 29.23 1.08
N PRO A 20 -15.64 29.41 1.35
CA PRO A 20 -14.61 28.65 0.67
C PRO A 20 -14.81 27.16 0.96
N ALA A 21 -14.82 26.34 -0.09
CA ALA A 21 -14.84 24.89 0.07
C ALA A 21 -13.63 24.48 0.93
N ALA A 22 -13.86 23.63 1.93
CA ALA A 22 -12.76 23.08 2.70
C ALA A 22 -11.80 22.35 1.73
N PRO A 23 -10.48 22.60 1.78
CA PRO A 23 -9.53 21.85 0.99
C PRO A 23 -9.74 20.35 1.23
N ALA A 24 -9.86 19.59 0.13
CA ALA A 24 -9.91 18.14 0.21
C ALA A 24 -8.61 17.65 0.85
N ALA A 25 -8.71 16.72 1.81
CA ALA A 25 -7.53 16.10 2.38
C ALA A 25 -6.77 15.34 1.28
N ASP A 26 -5.44 15.46 1.27
CA ASP A 26 -4.60 14.69 0.37
C ASP A 26 -4.75 13.19 0.66
N LYS A 27 -4.83 12.40 -0.41
CA LYS A 27 -4.89 10.94 -0.31
C LYS A 27 -3.57 10.39 0.22
N ILE A 28 -3.64 9.30 0.98
CA ILE A 28 -2.45 8.56 1.41
C ILE A 28 -1.86 7.86 0.18
N ARG A 29 -0.57 8.07 -0.08
CA ARG A 29 0.14 7.43 -1.20
C ARG A 29 0.65 6.07 -0.74
N VAL A 30 0.06 5.03 -1.29
CA VAL A 30 0.39 3.66 -0.94
C VAL A 30 1.08 2.99 -2.12
N VAL A 31 2.15 2.26 -1.83
CA VAL A 31 2.81 1.40 -2.81
C VAL A 31 2.66 -0.04 -2.35
N ALA A 32 2.18 -0.91 -3.23
CA ALA A 32 2.09 -2.35 -3.00
C ALA A 32 3.15 -3.08 -3.83
N THR A 33 3.77 -4.11 -3.25
CA THR A 33 4.82 -4.90 -3.93
C THR A 33 4.25 -5.68 -5.12
N ILE A 34 3.12 -6.36 -4.94
CA ILE A 34 2.46 -7.22 -5.93
C ILE A 34 1.03 -6.75 -6.27
N PRO A 35 0.49 -7.12 -7.45
CA PRO A 35 -0.84 -6.68 -7.89
C PRO A 35 -2.00 -7.07 -6.96
N ASP A 36 -1.93 -8.23 -6.33
CA ASP A 36 -3.00 -8.71 -5.45
C ASP A 36 -3.14 -7.80 -4.22
N LEU A 37 -2.00 -7.43 -3.62
CA LEU A 37 -1.97 -6.47 -2.52
C LEU A 37 -2.40 -5.08 -2.96
N LYS A 38 -2.07 -4.67 -4.19
CA LYS A 38 -2.58 -3.42 -4.76
C LYS A 38 -4.11 -3.44 -4.78
N ALA A 39 -4.72 -4.48 -5.35
CA ALA A 39 -6.17 -4.58 -5.47
C ALA A 39 -6.86 -4.59 -4.09
N LEU A 40 -6.34 -5.37 -3.14
CA LEU A 40 -6.85 -5.40 -1.76
C LEU A 40 -6.74 -4.03 -1.08
N THR A 41 -5.62 -3.33 -1.27
CA THR A 41 -5.40 -1.99 -0.70
C THR A 41 -6.35 -0.96 -1.31
N GLU A 42 -6.61 -1.02 -2.61
CA GLU A 42 -7.57 -0.14 -3.30
C GLU A 42 -8.98 -0.35 -2.76
N GLU A 43 -9.40 -1.61 -2.58
CA GLU A 43 -10.73 -1.94 -2.04
C GLU A 43 -10.89 -1.49 -0.58
N VAL A 44 -9.89 -1.74 0.28
CA VAL A 44 -9.94 -1.36 1.69
C VAL A 44 -9.85 0.17 1.87
N GLY A 45 -8.94 0.83 1.17
CA GLY A 45 -8.69 2.26 1.33
C GLY A 45 -9.67 3.15 0.56
N GLY A 46 -10.27 2.64 -0.52
CA GLY A 46 -11.25 3.34 -1.34
C GLY A 46 -10.77 4.73 -1.77
N LYS A 47 -11.60 5.76 -1.49
CA LYS A 47 -11.31 7.15 -1.90
C LYS A 47 -10.20 7.82 -1.08
N LEU A 48 -9.73 7.21 -0.01
CA LEU A 48 -8.73 7.78 0.90
C LEU A 48 -7.28 7.53 0.45
N VAL A 49 -7.09 6.60 -0.48
CA VAL A 49 -5.77 6.16 -0.92
C VAL A 49 -5.57 6.40 -2.41
N ASP A 50 -4.31 6.56 -2.78
CA ASP A 50 -3.81 6.43 -4.14
C ASP A 50 -2.77 5.31 -4.15
N VAL A 51 -3.02 4.24 -4.91
CA VAL A 51 -2.26 2.99 -4.80
C VAL A 51 -1.51 2.69 -6.10
N GLU A 52 -0.19 2.58 -6.00
CA GLU A 52 0.66 2.11 -7.07
C GLU A 52 1.20 0.70 -6.80
N GLY A 53 1.39 -0.09 -7.86
CA GLY A 53 2.06 -1.40 -7.79
C GLY A 53 3.52 -1.32 -8.25
N LEU A 54 4.40 -2.10 -7.62
CA LEU A 54 5.79 -2.28 -8.07
C LEU A 54 5.88 -3.34 -9.17
N ALA A 55 5.41 -4.57 -8.89
CA ALA A 55 5.37 -5.65 -9.85
C ALA A 55 4.14 -5.57 -10.77
N ARG A 56 4.26 -6.16 -11.96
CA ARG A 56 3.14 -6.43 -12.88
C ARG A 56 2.68 -7.87 -12.71
N GLY A 57 1.42 -8.16 -13.02
CA GLY A 57 0.86 -9.51 -12.91
C GLY A 57 1.49 -10.57 -13.84
N THR A 58 2.31 -10.14 -14.80
CA THR A 58 3.08 -11.04 -15.68
C THR A 58 4.47 -11.37 -15.16
N GLN A 59 4.85 -10.87 -13.98
CA GLN A 59 6.17 -11.07 -13.39
C GLN A 59 6.09 -12.06 -12.24
N ASN A 60 7.16 -12.81 -12.02
CA ASN A 60 7.28 -13.70 -10.86
C ASN A 60 7.31 -12.85 -9.59
N ALA A 61 6.44 -13.15 -8.63
CA ALA A 61 6.38 -12.45 -7.35
C ALA A 61 7.66 -12.63 -6.51
N HIS A 62 8.36 -13.75 -6.65
CA HIS A 62 9.63 -14.05 -5.98
C HIS A 62 10.81 -13.28 -6.58
N GLU A 63 10.70 -12.88 -7.85
CA GLU A 63 11.84 -12.37 -8.62
C GLU A 63 11.43 -11.14 -9.44
N LEU A 64 11.65 -9.95 -8.87
CA LEU A 64 11.52 -8.70 -9.60
C LEU A 64 12.88 -8.06 -9.89
N GLU A 65 13.11 -7.72 -11.15
CA GLU A 65 14.25 -6.90 -11.55
C GLU A 65 14.08 -5.46 -11.01
N ILE A 66 15.01 -5.03 -10.16
CA ILE A 66 14.95 -3.71 -9.53
C ILE A 66 15.47 -2.63 -10.47
N ARG A 67 14.64 -1.60 -10.69
CA ARG A 67 14.93 -0.48 -11.58
C ARG A 67 14.80 0.87 -10.85
N PRO A 68 15.53 1.91 -11.27
CA PRO A 68 15.41 3.25 -10.65
C PRO A 68 13.98 3.80 -10.61
N SER A 69 13.14 3.43 -11.57
CA SER A 69 11.72 3.82 -11.58
C SER A 69 10.95 3.31 -10.36
N LEU A 70 11.29 2.14 -9.81
CA LEU A 70 10.68 1.62 -8.59
C LEU A 70 11.06 2.47 -7.37
N MET A 71 12.33 2.88 -7.29
CA MET A 71 12.81 3.78 -6.23
C MET A 71 12.08 5.13 -6.28
N LEU A 72 11.81 5.65 -7.49
CA LEU A 72 11.09 6.91 -7.66
C LEU A 72 9.64 6.84 -7.15
N LYS A 73 8.95 5.71 -7.35
CA LYS A 73 7.60 5.48 -6.78
C LYS A 73 7.65 5.48 -5.26
N LEU A 74 8.61 4.74 -4.70
CA LEU A 74 8.78 4.57 -3.26
C LEU A 74 9.25 5.84 -2.53
N ARG A 75 9.97 6.74 -3.21
CA ARG A 75 10.56 7.95 -2.62
C ARG A 75 9.53 8.85 -1.93
N ARG A 76 8.28 8.83 -2.39
CA ARG A 76 7.18 9.64 -1.84
C ARG A 76 6.07 8.80 -1.23
N ALA A 77 6.25 7.49 -1.08
CA ALA A 77 5.24 6.64 -0.48
C ALA A 77 5.07 7.01 1.01
N ASP A 78 3.81 7.09 1.43
CA ASP A 78 3.45 7.22 2.84
C ASP A 78 3.36 5.82 3.46
N LEU A 79 2.91 4.82 2.69
CA LEU A 79 2.87 3.40 3.05
C LEU A 79 3.49 2.52 1.95
N LEU A 80 4.21 1.46 2.35
CA LEU A 80 4.59 0.32 1.54
C LEU A 80 3.95 -0.94 2.11
N ILE A 81 3.12 -1.60 1.31
CA ILE A 81 2.44 -2.85 1.63
C ILE A 81 3.20 -4.01 0.96
N GLU A 82 3.67 -4.95 1.78
CA GLU A 82 4.40 -6.14 1.34
C GLU A 82 3.72 -7.41 1.82
N ASN A 83 3.94 -8.49 1.09
CA ASN A 83 3.45 -9.82 1.43
C ASN A 83 4.23 -10.37 2.62
N GLY A 84 5.57 -10.29 2.58
CA GLY A 84 6.40 -10.92 3.59
C GLY A 84 6.55 -12.42 3.35
N LEU A 85 7.04 -13.13 4.39
CA LEU A 85 7.48 -14.54 4.31
C LEU A 85 8.48 -14.79 3.16
N GLU A 86 9.35 -13.81 2.94
CA GLU A 86 10.38 -13.75 1.90
C GLU A 86 9.90 -13.57 0.45
N LEU A 87 8.60 -13.60 0.15
CA LEU A 87 8.06 -13.48 -1.24
C LEU A 87 8.64 -12.29 -1.99
N ASP A 88 8.60 -11.12 -1.36
CA ASP A 88 8.93 -9.84 -1.97
C ASP A 88 10.15 -9.17 -1.33
N SER A 89 11.09 -9.99 -0.83
CA SER A 89 12.37 -9.54 -0.25
C SER A 89 13.17 -8.64 -1.19
N TRP A 90 12.98 -8.78 -2.51
CA TRP A 90 13.59 -7.92 -3.52
C TRP A 90 13.25 -6.44 -3.34
N ALA A 91 12.12 -6.12 -2.70
CA ALA A 91 11.67 -4.74 -2.49
C ALA A 91 12.62 -3.94 -1.59
N ASP A 92 13.39 -4.60 -0.72
CA ASP A 92 14.33 -3.92 0.18
C ASP A 92 15.41 -3.13 -0.57
N VAL A 93 15.87 -3.64 -1.72
CA VAL A 93 16.85 -2.93 -2.57
C VAL A 93 16.24 -1.64 -3.13
N ALA A 94 14.97 -1.69 -3.57
CA ALA A 94 14.27 -0.52 -4.08
C ALA A 94 13.99 0.51 -2.96
N VAL A 95 13.64 0.04 -1.76
CA VAL A 95 13.41 0.89 -0.58
C VAL A 95 14.69 1.63 -0.17
N GLN A 96 15.82 0.93 -0.12
CA GLN A 96 17.11 1.55 0.20
C GLN A 96 17.45 2.66 -0.81
N GLY A 97 17.29 2.39 -2.10
CA GLY A 97 17.53 3.38 -3.16
C GLY A 97 16.52 4.54 -3.19
N ALA A 98 15.33 4.36 -2.63
CA ALA A 98 14.30 5.40 -2.55
C ALA A 98 14.64 6.51 -1.53
N ASN A 99 15.52 6.22 -0.57
CA ASN A 99 15.89 7.13 0.53
C ASN A 99 14.66 7.74 1.24
N ASN A 100 13.67 6.89 1.55
CA ASN A 100 12.44 7.28 2.23
C ASN A 100 12.38 6.62 3.63
N PRO A 101 12.60 7.37 4.72
CA PRO A 101 12.62 6.81 6.07
C PRO A 101 11.25 6.32 6.57
N ASN A 102 10.15 6.69 5.91
CA ASN A 102 8.81 6.31 6.34
C ASN A 102 8.49 4.82 6.08
N ILE A 103 9.22 4.20 5.14
CA ILE A 103 8.93 2.85 4.62
C ILE A 103 10.10 1.87 4.77
N VAL A 104 11.12 2.22 5.56
CA VAL A 104 12.18 1.26 5.91
C VAL A 104 11.65 0.21 6.89
N ARG A 105 12.35 -0.91 7.05
CA ARG A 105 11.95 -1.96 8.02
C ARG A 105 11.82 -1.36 9.42
N GLY A 106 10.69 -1.64 10.07
CA GLY A 106 10.35 -1.12 11.40
C GLY A 106 9.74 0.28 11.42
N ALA A 107 9.73 1.01 10.30
CA ALA A 107 9.02 2.27 10.19
C ALA A 107 7.49 2.05 10.16
N PRO A 108 6.69 3.02 10.66
CA PRO A 108 5.23 2.87 10.71
C PRO A 108 4.59 2.73 9.33
N GLY A 109 5.25 3.23 8.27
CA GLY A 109 4.76 3.11 6.91
C GLY A 109 5.15 1.81 6.20
N ARG A 110 5.83 0.87 6.87
CA ARG A 110 6.17 -0.43 6.29
C ARG A 110 5.25 -1.52 6.86
N VAL A 111 4.34 -2.03 6.04
CA VAL A 111 3.29 -2.97 6.44
C VAL A 111 3.56 -4.34 5.81
N ASP A 112 3.90 -5.29 6.67
CA ASP A 112 4.04 -6.71 6.34
C ASP A 112 2.70 -7.42 6.61
N VAL A 113 2.01 -7.83 5.53
CA VAL A 113 0.66 -8.41 5.58
C VAL A 113 0.66 -9.83 6.13
N SER A 114 1.79 -10.53 6.14
CA SER A 114 1.88 -11.88 6.72
C SER A 114 1.71 -11.89 8.25
N ARG A 115 1.85 -10.73 8.91
CA ARG A 115 1.74 -10.63 10.36
C ARG A 115 0.33 -10.97 10.84
N GLY A 116 0.25 -12.01 11.67
CA GLY A 116 -1.02 -12.50 12.21
C GLY A 116 -1.67 -13.62 11.39
N ILE A 117 -1.09 -13.99 10.24
CA ILE A 117 -1.51 -15.15 9.46
C ILE A 117 -0.99 -16.43 10.13
N GLN A 118 -1.83 -17.46 10.20
CA GLN A 118 -1.39 -18.81 10.54
C GLN A 118 -0.64 -19.40 9.35
N VAL A 119 0.68 -19.33 9.39
CA VAL A 119 1.52 -19.79 8.28
C VAL A 119 1.54 -21.31 8.19
N LEU A 120 1.31 -21.82 6.97
CA LEU A 120 1.35 -23.25 6.64
C LEU A 120 2.72 -23.65 6.08
N GLU A 121 2.98 -24.97 6.06
CA GLU A 121 4.17 -25.55 5.43
C GLU A 121 5.51 -24.97 5.92
N VAL A 122 5.55 -24.55 7.19
CA VAL A 122 6.81 -24.15 7.85
C VAL A 122 7.72 -25.39 7.94
N PRO A 123 8.91 -25.39 7.32
CA PRO A 123 9.76 -26.57 7.31
C PRO A 123 10.20 -26.99 8.72
N SER A 124 10.09 -28.29 9.02
CA SER A 124 10.60 -28.86 10.29
C SER A 124 12.10 -29.17 10.24
N THR A 125 12.71 -29.07 9.06
CA THR A 125 14.13 -29.31 8.79
C THR A 125 14.73 -28.11 8.07
N ARG A 126 16.05 -27.98 8.11
CA ARG A 126 16.75 -26.99 7.30
C ARG A 126 16.46 -27.25 5.82
N VAL A 127 16.00 -26.22 5.13
CA VAL A 127 15.81 -26.20 3.67
C VAL A 127 16.81 -25.23 3.04
N ASP A 128 17.14 -25.45 1.79
CA ASP A 128 17.96 -24.54 1.00
C ASP A 128 17.46 -24.49 -0.45
N ARG A 129 17.95 -23.49 -1.21
CA ARG A 129 17.47 -23.21 -2.57
C ARG A 129 17.76 -24.33 -3.58
N SER A 130 18.61 -25.32 -3.27
CA SER A 130 18.80 -26.48 -4.15
C SER A 130 17.57 -27.40 -4.19
N MET A 131 16.67 -27.25 -3.22
CA MET A 131 15.44 -28.02 -3.09
C MET A 131 14.26 -27.43 -3.88
N GLY A 132 14.49 -26.39 -4.69
CA GLY A 132 13.47 -25.72 -5.50
C GLY A 132 12.83 -24.53 -4.78
N ASP A 133 11.53 -24.34 -5.01
CA ASP A 133 10.74 -23.25 -4.41
C ASP A 133 10.38 -23.59 -2.97
N VAL A 134 11.37 -23.45 -2.07
CA VAL A 134 11.23 -23.72 -0.63
C VAL A 134 11.31 -22.41 0.15
N HIS A 135 10.43 -22.27 1.14
CA HIS A 135 10.32 -21.06 1.95
C HIS A 135 10.68 -21.35 3.41
N PRO A 136 11.84 -20.88 3.90
CA PRO A 136 12.28 -21.13 5.27
C PRO A 136 11.32 -20.60 6.33
N LEU A 137 10.54 -19.56 6.00
CA LEU A 137 9.55 -18.95 6.88
C LEU A 137 8.14 -19.55 6.75
N GLY A 138 7.96 -20.59 5.93
CA GLY A 138 6.67 -21.16 5.57
C GLY A 138 6.08 -20.56 4.30
N ASN A 139 4.96 -21.11 3.83
CA ASN A 139 4.40 -20.81 2.52
C ASN A 139 3.90 -19.35 2.42
N PRO A 140 4.47 -18.52 1.53
CA PRO A 140 4.10 -17.11 1.37
C PRO A 140 2.83 -16.90 0.57
N HIS A 141 2.30 -17.92 -0.09
CA HIS A 141 1.18 -17.84 -1.03
C HIS A 141 -0.19 -17.89 -0.33
N TYR A 142 -0.26 -17.40 0.90
CA TYR A 142 -1.47 -17.40 1.72
C TYR A 142 -2.56 -16.48 1.14
N SER A 143 -2.22 -15.54 0.26
CA SER A 143 -3.19 -14.67 -0.43
C SER A 143 -4.07 -15.41 -1.44
N LEU A 144 -3.75 -16.67 -1.76
CA LEU A 144 -4.51 -17.49 -2.71
C LEU A 144 -5.63 -18.31 -2.05
N ASP A 145 -5.73 -18.29 -0.72
CA ASP A 145 -6.80 -18.94 0.05
C ASP A 145 -7.93 -17.92 0.33
N PRO A 146 -9.16 -18.10 -0.19
CA PRO A 146 -10.26 -17.14 -0.09
C PRO A 146 -10.95 -17.10 1.30
#